data_AF-A0A7I4YBJ0-F1
#
_entry.id   AF-A0A7I4YBJ0-F1
#
_cell.length_a   1.000
_cell.length_b   1.000
_cell.length_c   1.000
_cell.angle_alpha   90.00
_cell.angle_beta   90.00
_cell.angle_gamma   90.00
#
_symmetry.space_group_name_H-M   'P 1'
#
loop_
_entity.id
_entity.type
_entity.pdbx_description
1 polymer ?
#
loop_
_entity_poly.entity_id
_entity_poly.type
_entity_poly.pdbx_seq_one_letter_code
_entity_poly.pdbx_strand_id
1 'polypeptide(L)'
;MSGPGGSGVGADSSSYVDDADGGDGSSMDASRDIAHVKAILEEAGVTDYDPRVVHLLLDLLYSTTSSLLTQAKAISQHCGKMVIDEPDVQIAVDFSGFLADCNPSRDYVLKTAAERNSQPLPQIRHNFGLKLPNDRFCLLQPNVEWRGSERSTAELLSNNTSLTVGQPPASTAYADESLQQLRPEHVTNILKRPAEDDFDV
;
A
#
# COMPACT_ATOMS: atom_id res chain seq x y z
N MET A 1 22.52 50.58 77.02
CA MET A 1 23.28 51.59 76.27
C MET A 1 23.10 51.25 74.80
N SER A 2 22.45 52.13 74.07
CA SER A 2 21.95 51.90 72.71
C SER A 2 22.94 52.40 71.65
N GLY A 3 22.96 51.69 70.51
CA GLY A 3 23.26 52.23 69.17
C GLY A 3 24.63 51.86 68.56
N PRO A 4 24.81 51.97 67.23
CA PRO A 4 23.81 51.88 66.14
C PRO A 4 24.31 51.12 64.86
N GLY A 5 23.33 50.77 64.02
CA GLY A 5 23.28 50.82 62.54
C GLY A 5 24.50 50.52 61.64
N GLY A 6 24.28 49.66 60.64
CA GLY A 6 25.12 49.56 59.44
C GLY A 6 24.45 48.73 58.35
N SER A 7 23.72 49.40 57.45
CA SER A 7 23.19 48.85 56.19
C SER A 7 24.27 48.78 55.11
N GLY A 8 24.24 47.75 54.26
CA GLY A 8 24.94 47.67 52.98
C GLY A 8 24.50 46.40 52.25
N VAL A 9 23.57 46.47 51.29
CA VAL A 9 23.83 46.50 49.84
C VAL A 9 24.67 45.29 49.42
N GLY A 10 24.11 44.25 48.80
CA GLY A 10 23.54 44.32 47.46
C GLY A 10 24.68 44.23 46.44
N ALA A 11 25.25 43.03 46.29
CA ALA A 11 26.19 42.70 45.21
C ALA A 11 25.68 41.42 44.53
N ASP A 12 25.03 41.65 43.41
CA ASP A 12 24.72 40.69 42.37
C ASP A 12 25.99 39.92 41.96
N SER A 13 26.00 38.63 42.24
CA SER A 13 26.91 37.69 41.58
C SER A 13 26.13 37.00 40.47
N SER A 14 25.88 37.73 39.39
CA SER A 14 25.42 37.13 38.13
C SER A 14 26.63 36.49 37.45
N SER A 15 26.96 35.26 37.85
CA SER A 15 27.85 34.41 37.09
C SER A 15 27.08 33.92 35.87
N TYR A 16 27.15 34.68 34.78
CA TYR A 16 26.81 34.21 33.45
C TYR A 16 27.80 33.08 33.10
N VAL A 17 27.40 31.85 33.40
CA VAL A 17 28.03 30.67 32.82
C VAL A 17 27.63 30.67 31.36
N ASP A 18 28.61 31.03 30.54
CA ASP A 18 28.60 30.89 29.09
C ASP A 18 28.65 29.39 28.81
N ASP A 19 27.50 28.72 28.91
CA ASP A 19 27.34 27.36 28.40
C ASP A 19 27.31 27.46 26.86
N ALA A 20 28.52 27.48 26.30
CA ALA A 20 28.77 27.10 24.92
C ALA A 20 28.41 25.61 24.75
N ASP A 21 27.12 25.28 24.73
CA ASP A 21 26.68 23.98 24.26
C ASP A 21 26.68 24.01 22.74
N GLY A 22 27.67 23.30 22.20
CA GLY A 22 27.88 23.16 20.78
C GLY A 22 26.63 22.60 20.13
N GLY A 23 26.45 22.94 18.85
CA GLY A 23 25.51 22.26 18.01
C GLY A 23 25.81 20.77 17.99
N ASP A 24 25.13 20.01 18.84
CA ASP A 24 24.81 18.63 18.55
C ASP A 24 23.70 18.68 17.50
N GLY A 25 24.09 18.49 16.24
CA GLY A 25 23.13 18.06 15.24
C GLY A 25 22.62 16.71 15.70
N SER A 26 21.53 16.71 16.48
CA SER A 26 20.85 15.55 17.02
C SER A 26 20.34 14.68 15.88
N SER A 27 21.23 13.91 15.29
CA SER A 27 20.94 12.89 14.27
C SER A 27 20.34 11.63 14.91
N MET A 28 19.63 11.77 16.04
CA MET A 28 19.38 10.64 16.92
C MET A 28 18.12 10.68 17.80
N ASP A 29 17.12 11.51 17.47
CA ASP A 29 15.73 11.20 17.89
C ASP A 29 15.26 9.87 17.28
N ALA A 30 15.91 9.43 16.19
CA ALA A 30 15.73 8.12 15.61
C ALA A 30 16.12 6.96 16.56
N SER A 31 17.06 7.12 17.49
CA SER A 31 17.61 5.94 18.20
C SER A 31 16.68 5.33 19.24
N ARG A 32 15.86 6.12 19.94
CA ARG A 32 14.93 5.58 20.94
C ARG A 32 13.71 4.93 20.29
N ASP A 33 13.14 5.60 19.30
CA ASP A 33 11.94 5.10 18.63
C ASP A 33 12.25 3.90 17.74
N ILE A 34 13.44 3.86 17.10
CA ILE A 34 13.95 2.65 16.45
C ILE A 34 14.07 1.49 17.43
N ALA A 35 14.61 1.73 18.64
CA ALA A 35 14.73 0.68 19.65
C ALA A 35 13.37 0.13 20.08
N HIS A 36 12.38 1.01 20.26
CA HIS A 36 11.00 0.60 20.60
C HIS A 36 10.35 -0.21 19.47
N VAL A 37 10.46 0.25 18.21
CA VAL A 37 9.90 -0.49 17.07
C VAL A 37 10.53 -1.87 16.93
N LYS A 38 11.84 -2.00 17.17
CA LYS A 38 12.52 -3.30 17.19
C LYS A 38 12.02 -4.21 18.32
N ALA A 39 11.82 -3.66 19.51
CA ALA A 39 11.26 -4.42 20.63
C ALA A 39 9.84 -4.91 20.33
N ILE A 40 9.01 -4.10 19.68
CA ILE A 40 7.66 -4.51 19.24
C ILE A 40 7.74 -5.64 18.21
N LEU A 41 8.66 -5.55 17.24
CA LEU A 41 8.84 -6.63 16.24
C LEU A 41 9.31 -7.94 16.88
N GLU A 42 10.18 -7.86 17.89
CA GLU A 42 10.65 -9.01 18.66
C GLU A 42 9.51 -9.64 19.49
N GLU A 43 8.69 -8.82 20.16
CA GLU A 43 7.49 -9.29 20.88
C GLU A 43 6.45 -9.92 19.93
N ALA A 44 6.31 -9.38 18.72
CA ALA A 44 5.46 -9.93 17.67
C ALA A 44 6.01 -11.24 17.06
N GLY A 45 7.21 -11.67 17.44
CA GLY A 45 7.87 -12.88 16.93
C GLY A 45 8.48 -12.74 15.53
N VAL A 46 8.62 -11.52 15.02
CA VAL A 46 9.21 -11.23 13.70
C VAL A 46 10.71 -11.04 13.86
N THR A 47 11.48 -12.11 13.61
CA THR A 47 12.94 -12.15 13.83
C THR A 47 13.78 -11.89 12.58
N ASP A 48 13.22 -12.06 11.39
CA ASP A 48 13.91 -11.82 10.11
C ASP A 48 13.17 -10.73 9.31
N TYR A 49 13.79 -9.56 9.20
CA TYR A 49 13.26 -8.42 8.46
C TYR A 49 14.38 -7.54 7.89
N ASP A 50 14.10 -6.86 6.78
CA ASP A 50 15.00 -5.87 6.20
C ASP A 50 15.07 -4.63 7.13
N PRO A 51 16.27 -4.08 7.44
CA PRO A 51 16.42 -2.88 8.27
C PRO A 51 15.57 -1.68 7.83
N ARG A 52 15.23 -1.59 6.53
CA ARG A 52 14.36 -0.53 5.98
C ARG A 52 12.92 -0.61 6.49
N VAL A 53 12.46 -1.78 6.93
CA VAL A 53 11.12 -1.98 7.49
C VAL A 53 10.94 -1.16 8.77
N VAL A 54 11.99 -1.05 9.60
CA VAL A 54 11.94 -0.27 10.84
C VAL A 54 11.73 1.21 10.53
N HIS A 55 12.45 1.73 9.53
CA HIS A 55 12.29 3.12 9.10
C HIS A 55 10.91 3.37 8.50
N LEU A 56 10.42 2.45 7.65
CA LEU A 56 9.09 2.54 7.07
C LEU A 56 7.98 2.52 8.13
N LEU A 57 8.12 1.69 9.17
CA LEU A 57 7.15 1.60 10.25
C LEU A 57 7.15 2.87 11.11
N LEU A 58 8.31 3.50 11.32
CA LEU A 58 8.39 4.81 11.95
C LEU A 58 7.70 5.89 11.11
N ASP A 59 7.96 5.93 9.80
CA ASP A 59 7.31 6.90 8.90
C ASP A 59 5.80 6.72 8.89
N LEU A 60 5.33 5.46 8.88
CA LEU A 60 3.91 5.13 8.99
C LEU A 60 3.33 5.63 10.32
N LEU A 61 4.02 5.39 11.44
CA LEU A 61 3.56 5.82 12.76
C LEU A 61 3.40 7.35 12.82
N TYR A 62 4.44 8.09 12.40
CA TYR A 62 4.39 9.55 12.40
C TYR A 62 3.34 10.11 11.44
N SER A 63 3.25 9.56 10.22
CA SER A 63 2.26 9.99 9.23
C SER A 63 0.83 9.75 9.73
N THR A 64 0.56 8.57 10.27
CA THR A 64 -0.77 8.20 10.80
C THR A 64 -1.14 9.07 12.00
N THR A 65 -0.25 9.23 12.98
CA THR A 65 -0.53 10.09 14.15
C THR A 65 -0.71 11.55 13.76
N SER A 66 0.08 12.08 12.83
CA SER A 66 -0.06 13.46 12.33
C SER A 66 -1.41 13.67 11.64
N SER A 67 -1.80 12.74 10.77
CA SER A 67 -3.10 12.76 10.09
C SER A 67 -4.26 12.67 11.10
N LEU A 68 -4.15 11.76 12.08
CA LEU A 68 -5.16 11.58 13.12
C LEU A 68 -5.35 12.83 13.98
N LEU A 69 -4.25 13.44 14.43
CA LEU A 69 -4.29 14.68 15.22
C LEU A 69 -4.85 15.86 14.41
N THR A 70 -4.59 15.90 13.10
CA THR A 70 -5.17 16.90 12.21
C THR A 70 -6.69 16.75 12.11
N GLN A 71 -7.19 15.52 12.03
CA GLN A 71 -8.63 15.22 12.06
C GLN A 71 -9.25 15.56 13.41
N ALA A 72 -8.63 15.16 14.52
CA ALA A 72 -9.10 15.48 15.87
C ALA A 72 -9.17 17.00 16.10
N LYS A 73 -8.18 17.75 15.61
CA LYS A 73 -8.20 19.22 15.63
C LYS A 73 -9.38 19.80 14.86
N ALA A 74 -9.69 19.25 13.68
CA ALA A 74 -10.85 19.69 12.89
C ALA A 74 -12.18 19.41 13.61
N ILE A 75 -12.28 18.26 14.29
CA ILE A 75 -13.45 17.89 15.12
C ILE A 75 -13.59 18.86 16.31
N SER A 76 -12.50 19.13 17.03
CA SER A 76 -12.48 20.06 18.15
C SER A 76 -12.91 21.48 17.73
N GLN A 77 -12.42 21.96 16.58
CA GLN A 77 -12.84 23.23 15.98
C GLN A 77 -14.34 23.24 15.61
N HIS A 78 -14.87 22.14 15.09
CA HIS A 78 -16.29 22.01 14.80
C HIS A 78 -17.16 22.12 16.06
N CYS A 79 -16.66 21.63 17.20
CA CYS A 79 -17.30 21.79 18.50
C CYS A 79 -17.04 23.15 19.18
N GLY A 80 -16.32 24.07 18.53
CA GLY A 80 -15.98 25.40 19.07
C GLY A 80 -14.93 25.36 20.20
N LYS A 81 -14.21 24.25 20.34
CA LYS A 81 -13.16 24.08 21.36
C LYS A 81 -11.79 24.41 20.75
N MET A 82 -10.89 24.92 21.60
CA MET A 82 -9.51 25.23 21.24
C MET A 82 -8.49 24.23 21.79
N VAL A 83 -8.95 23.30 22.64
CA VAL A 83 -8.15 22.22 23.23
C VAL A 83 -8.72 20.91 22.72
N ILE A 84 -7.83 20.01 22.29
CA ILE A 84 -8.20 18.67 21.81
C ILE A 84 -8.51 17.80 23.03
N ASP A 85 -9.72 17.27 23.10
CA ASP A 85 -10.14 16.36 24.17
C ASP A 85 -10.04 14.89 23.71
N GLU A 86 -10.08 13.95 24.67
CA GLU A 86 -10.17 12.50 24.41
C GLU A 86 -11.28 12.10 23.40
N PRO A 87 -12.54 12.57 23.52
CA PRO A 87 -13.59 12.25 22.55
C PRO A 87 -13.27 12.71 21.13
N ASP A 88 -12.55 13.83 20.96
CA ASP A 88 -12.20 14.33 19.62
C ASP A 88 -11.24 13.36 18.93
N VAL A 89 -10.35 12.73 19.70
CA VAL A 89 -9.43 11.69 19.21
C VAL A 89 -10.18 10.37 18.95
N GLN A 90 -11.10 9.96 19.82
CA GLN A 90 -11.90 8.75 19.60
C GLN A 90 -12.70 8.83 18.31
N ILE A 91 -13.39 9.96 18.06
CA ILE A 91 -14.14 10.18 16.82
C ILE A 91 -13.19 10.20 15.60
N ALA A 92 -12.00 10.79 15.72
CA ALA A 92 -11.01 10.77 14.65
C ALA A 92 -10.53 9.35 14.33
N VAL A 93 -10.32 8.50 15.35
CA VAL A 93 -9.92 7.10 15.16
C VAL A 93 -11.02 6.32 14.43
N ASP A 94 -12.25 6.43 14.89
CA ASP A 94 -13.41 5.77 14.30
C ASP A 94 -13.61 6.19 12.83
N PHE A 95 -13.42 7.47 12.53
CA PHE A 95 -13.52 7.99 11.18
C PHE A 95 -12.36 7.56 10.27
N SER A 96 -11.15 7.45 10.82
CA SER A 96 -9.96 7.08 10.06
C SER A 96 -10.03 5.64 9.53
N GLY A 97 -10.71 4.75 10.25
CA GLY A 97 -10.84 3.33 9.89
C GLY A 97 -9.51 2.57 9.78
N PHE A 98 -8.38 3.20 10.09
CA PHE A 98 -7.04 2.65 9.87
C PHE A 98 -6.77 1.42 10.75
N LEU A 99 -7.37 1.40 11.94
CA LEU A 99 -7.26 0.31 12.91
C LEU A 99 -8.52 -0.55 12.97
N ALA A 100 -9.54 -0.24 12.17
CA ALA A 100 -10.76 -1.03 12.16
C ALA A 100 -10.46 -2.36 11.46
N ASP A 101 -10.64 -3.46 12.18
CA ASP A 101 -10.66 -4.79 11.58
C ASP A 101 -11.80 -4.84 10.55
N CYS A 102 -11.46 -4.69 9.27
CA CYS A 102 -12.39 -4.82 8.15
C CYS A 102 -12.87 -6.27 7.93
N ASN A 103 -12.79 -7.11 8.96
CA ASN A 103 -13.31 -8.47 8.89
C ASN A 103 -14.83 -8.40 8.79
N PRO A 104 -15.42 -8.87 7.69
CA PRO A 104 -16.87 -8.85 7.53
C PRO A 104 -17.50 -9.67 8.65
N SER A 105 -18.62 -9.19 9.19
CA SER A 105 -19.33 -9.91 10.24
C SER A 105 -19.67 -11.33 9.79
N ARG A 106 -19.56 -12.31 10.70
CA ARG A 106 -19.83 -13.72 10.40
C ARG A 106 -21.22 -13.89 9.78
N ASP A 107 -22.21 -13.15 10.28
CA ASP A 107 -23.59 -13.20 9.78
C ASP A 107 -23.70 -12.71 8.34
N TYR A 108 -22.94 -11.69 7.95
CA TYR A 108 -22.88 -11.22 6.57
C TYR A 108 -22.31 -12.31 5.66
N VAL A 109 -21.19 -12.93 6.05
CA VAL A 109 -20.56 -14.02 5.27
C VAL A 109 -21.50 -15.22 5.16
N LEU A 110 -22.17 -15.61 6.24
CA LEU A 110 -23.13 -16.72 6.22
C LEU A 110 -24.33 -16.44 5.33
N LYS A 111 -24.88 -15.21 5.37
CA LYS A 111 -25.98 -14.80 4.51
C LYS A 111 -25.57 -14.86 3.03
N THR A 112 -24.43 -14.28 2.68
CA THR A 112 -23.90 -14.32 1.30
C THR A 112 -23.60 -15.74 0.85
N ALA A 113 -23.04 -16.57 1.73
CA ALA A 113 -22.79 -17.98 1.43
C ALA A 113 -24.09 -18.75 1.19
N ALA A 114 -25.13 -18.55 2.01
CA ALA A 114 -26.42 -19.20 1.82
C ALA A 114 -27.09 -18.80 0.51
N GLU A 115 -27.04 -17.52 0.13
CA GLU A 115 -27.52 -17.02 -1.15
C GLU A 115 -26.79 -17.69 -2.32
N ARG A 116 -25.45 -17.76 -2.28
CA ARG A 116 -24.65 -18.38 -3.34
C ARG A 116 -24.83 -19.90 -3.41
N ASN A 117 -24.94 -20.58 -2.27
CA ASN A 117 -25.10 -22.02 -2.18
C ASN A 117 -26.51 -22.51 -2.53
N SER A 118 -27.50 -21.60 -2.62
CA SER A 118 -28.84 -21.93 -3.10
C SER A 118 -28.87 -22.32 -4.59
N GLN A 119 -27.85 -21.91 -5.35
CA GLN A 119 -27.72 -22.26 -6.76
C GLN A 119 -27.16 -23.68 -6.89
N PRO A 120 -27.88 -24.63 -7.54
CA PRO A 120 -27.38 -25.98 -7.73
C PRO A 120 -26.13 -25.98 -8.63
N LEU A 121 -25.25 -26.95 -8.40
CA LEU A 121 -24.04 -27.11 -9.19
C LEU A 121 -24.39 -27.42 -10.66
N PRO A 122 -23.64 -26.86 -11.63
CA PRO A 122 -23.78 -27.22 -13.03
C PRO A 122 -23.54 -28.73 -13.25
N GLN A 123 -24.31 -29.32 -14.16
CA GLN A 123 -24.18 -30.74 -14.46
C GLN A 123 -22.80 -31.07 -15.06
N ILE A 124 -22.06 -31.95 -14.39
CA ILE A 124 -20.75 -32.44 -14.85
C ILE A 124 -20.98 -33.43 -16.00
N ARG A 125 -20.46 -33.14 -17.20
CA ARG A 125 -20.51 -34.06 -18.35
C ARG A 125 -19.33 -35.03 -18.31
N HIS A 126 -19.49 -36.26 -18.81
CA HIS A 126 -18.47 -37.33 -18.86
C HIS A 126 -17.28 -37.08 -19.80
N ASN A 127 -16.97 -35.82 -20.15
CA ASN A 127 -15.77 -35.51 -20.90
C ASN A 127 -14.63 -35.29 -19.91
N PHE A 128 -13.66 -36.19 -19.88
CA PHE A 128 -12.45 -36.04 -19.09
C PHE A 128 -11.65 -34.80 -19.56
N GLY A 129 -11.15 -33.99 -18.63
CA GLY A 129 -10.30 -32.82 -18.92
C GLY A 129 -10.87 -31.48 -18.43
N LEU A 130 -10.07 -30.42 -18.56
CA LEU A 130 -10.43 -29.07 -18.15
C LEU A 130 -11.48 -28.47 -19.10
N LYS A 131 -12.56 -27.90 -18.54
CA LYS A 131 -13.54 -27.13 -19.30
C LYS A 131 -13.18 -25.65 -19.23
N LEU A 132 -12.62 -25.15 -20.32
CA LEU A 132 -12.44 -23.72 -20.50
C LEU A 132 -13.81 -23.05 -20.72
N PRO A 133 -14.00 -21.80 -20.25
CA PRO A 133 -15.09 -20.94 -20.70
C PRO A 133 -15.11 -20.81 -22.23
N ASN A 134 -16.19 -20.27 -22.80
CA ASN A 134 -16.20 -19.98 -24.24
C ASN A 134 -14.99 -19.14 -24.64
N ASP A 135 -14.52 -19.29 -25.88
CA ASP A 135 -13.33 -18.60 -26.41
C ASP A 135 -13.34 -17.09 -26.16
N ARG A 136 -14.52 -16.44 -26.24
CA ARG A 136 -14.73 -15.01 -25.95
C ARG A 136 -14.47 -14.59 -24.49
N PHE A 137 -14.53 -15.55 -23.56
CA PHE A 137 -14.20 -15.37 -22.14
C PHE A 137 -12.79 -15.90 -21.83
N CYS A 138 -12.05 -16.39 -22.83
CA CYS A 138 -10.66 -16.76 -22.69
C CYS A 138 -9.78 -15.58 -23.15
N LEU A 139 -8.71 -15.30 -22.40
CA LEU A 139 -7.75 -14.24 -22.71
C LEU A 139 -6.74 -14.72 -23.77
N LEU A 140 -7.24 -15.06 -24.98
CA LEU A 140 -6.43 -15.61 -26.07
C LEU A 140 -5.99 -14.55 -27.09
N GLN A 141 -6.60 -13.36 -27.03
CA GLN A 141 -6.26 -12.28 -27.95
C GLN A 141 -4.96 -11.60 -27.51
N PRO A 142 -4.05 -11.26 -28.45
CA PRO A 142 -2.90 -10.42 -28.15
C PRO A 142 -3.39 -9.10 -27.56
N ASN A 143 -3.09 -8.86 -26.29
CA ASN A 143 -3.40 -7.62 -25.57
C ASN A 143 -2.25 -6.61 -25.62
N VAL A 144 -1.13 -7.00 -26.23
CA VAL A 144 0.05 -6.17 -26.44
C VAL A 144 0.57 -6.38 -27.86
N GLU A 145 0.79 -5.28 -28.57
CA GLU A 145 1.59 -5.27 -29.79
C GLU A 145 2.96 -4.71 -29.44
N TRP A 146 4.01 -5.45 -29.77
CA TRP A 146 5.36 -4.89 -29.67
C TRP A 146 5.52 -3.89 -30.81
N ARG A 147 5.41 -2.61 -30.49
CA ARG A 147 5.78 -1.56 -31.43
C ARG A 147 7.30 -1.50 -31.50
N GLY A 148 7.88 -2.18 -32.49
CA GLY A 148 9.28 -2.02 -32.84
C GLY A 148 9.56 -0.55 -33.11
N SER A 149 10.15 0.13 -32.13
CA SER A 149 10.55 1.51 -32.27
C SER A 149 12.00 1.52 -32.71
N GLU A 150 12.25 1.84 -33.97
CA GLU A 150 13.54 2.36 -34.46
C GLU A 150 13.91 3.70 -33.75
N ARG A 151 13.05 4.21 -32.85
CA ARG A 151 13.31 5.42 -32.06
C ARG A 151 14.05 5.08 -30.79
N SER A 152 15.17 5.76 -30.61
CA SER A 152 16.00 5.76 -29.41
C SER A 152 15.14 6.02 -28.16
N THR A 153 15.47 5.33 -27.06
CA THR A 153 14.79 5.42 -25.76
C THR A 153 14.65 6.86 -25.25
N ALA A 154 15.53 7.77 -25.67
CA ALA A 154 15.47 9.20 -25.37
C ALA A 154 14.24 9.91 -25.98
N GLU A 155 13.78 9.51 -27.17
CA GLU A 155 12.65 10.16 -27.87
C GLU A 155 11.28 9.68 -27.37
N LEU A 156 11.22 8.52 -26.72
CA LEU A 156 9.97 7.99 -26.16
C LEU A 156 9.62 8.66 -24.82
N LEU A 157 10.63 9.06 -24.04
CA LEU A 157 10.46 9.74 -22.75
C LEU A 157 10.04 11.22 -22.90
N SER A 158 10.34 11.86 -24.04
CA SER A 158 9.97 13.25 -24.30
C SER A 158 8.51 13.44 -24.74
N ASN A 159 7.87 12.40 -25.26
CA ASN A 159 6.55 12.50 -25.90
C ASN A 159 5.40 12.03 -24.99
N ASN A 160 5.40 12.46 -23.73
CA ASN A 160 4.23 12.32 -22.85
C ASN A 160 3.12 13.30 -23.28
N THR A 161 2.48 13.02 -24.41
CA THR A 161 1.16 13.56 -24.71
C THR A 161 0.12 12.55 -24.23
N SER A 162 -0.77 13.00 -23.35
CA SER A 162 -1.84 12.20 -22.76
C SER A 162 -2.65 11.48 -23.85
N LEU A 163 -2.70 10.14 -23.77
CA LEU A 163 -3.57 9.31 -24.59
C LEU A 163 -5.02 9.58 -24.17
N THR A 164 -5.76 10.27 -25.03
CA THR A 164 -7.22 10.40 -24.93
C THR A 164 -7.87 9.09 -25.37
N VAL A 165 -8.70 8.52 -24.50
CA VAL A 165 -9.48 7.30 -24.75
C VAL A 165 -10.47 7.55 -25.89
N GLY A 166 -10.38 6.76 -26.97
CA GLY A 166 -11.47 6.61 -27.94
C GLY A 166 -11.16 6.90 -29.40
N GLN A 167 -9.92 7.22 -29.80
CA GLN A 167 -9.61 7.47 -31.21
C GLN A 167 -8.94 6.25 -31.87
N PRO A 168 -9.53 5.66 -32.94
CA PRO A 168 -8.87 4.60 -33.68
C PRO A 168 -7.67 5.16 -34.46
N PRO A 169 -6.48 4.54 -34.39
CA PRO A 169 -5.34 4.97 -35.18
C PRO A 169 -5.59 4.71 -36.67
N ALA A 170 -5.23 5.70 -37.50
CA ALA A 170 -5.38 5.63 -38.94
C ALA A 170 -4.64 4.42 -39.53
N SER A 171 -5.37 3.63 -40.31
CA SER A 171 -4.93 2.44 -41.02
C SER A 171 -3.72 2.76 -41.91
N THR A 172 -2.54 2.25 -41.54
CA THR A 172 -1.44 2.08 -42.51
C THR A 172 -1.33 0.60 -42.79
N ALA A 173 -1.69 0.25 -44.02
CA ALA A 173 -1.69 -1.11 -44.54
C ALA A 173 -0.24 -1.60 -44.70
N TYR A 174 0.22 -2.44 -43.77
CA TYR A 174 1.33 -3.35 -44.01
C TYR A 174 0.89 -4.72 -43.46
N ALA A 175 0.56 -5.62 -44.37
CA ALA A 175 0.30 -7.02 -44.06
C ALA A 175 1.65 -7.70 -43.83
N ASP A 176 1.96 -8.03 -42.59
CA ASP A 176 3.06 -8.94 -42.26
C ASP A 176 2.47 -10.35 -42.14
N GLU A 177 2.81 -11.20 -43.11
CA GLU A 177 2.33 -12.57 -43.32
C GLU A 177 2.82 -13.54 -42.23
N SER A 178 3.65 -13.07 -41.30
CA SER A 178 4.23 -13.86 -40.21
C SER A 178 3.32 -14.04 -38.98
N LEU A 179 2.18 -13.32 -38.91
CA LEU A 179 1.22 -13.41 -37.80
C LEU A 179 0.08 -14.43 -38.02
N GLN A 180 0.05 -15.14 -39.16
CA GLN A 180 -0.99 -16.13 -39.45
C GLN A 180 -0.92 -17.41 -38.59
N GLN A 181 0.09 -17.58 -37.73
CA GLN A 181 0.38 -18.90 -37.14
C GLN A 181 -0.32 -19.20 -35.81
N LEU A 182 -1.13 -18.29 -35.27
CA LEU A 182 -2.01 -18.57 -34.13
C LEU A 182 -3.48 -18.57 -34.56
N ARG A 183 -3.79 -19.40 -35.57
CA ARG A 183 -5.17 -19.78 -35.82
C ARG A 183 -5.75 -20.56 -34.63
N PRO A 184 -7.03 -20.33 -34.23
CA PRO A 184 -7.69 -21.02 -33.12
C PRO A 184 -7.69 -22.56 -33.25
N GLU A 185 -7.52 -23.07 -34.48
CA GLU A 185 -7.32 -24.49 -34.81
C GLU A 185 -6.08 -25.10 -34.10
N HIS A 186 -5.02 -24.32 -33.85
CA HIS A 186 -3.77 -24.82 -33.26
C HIS A 186 -3.87 -25.02 -31.74
N VAL A 187 -4.76 -24.29 -31.07
CA VAL A 187 -4.99 -24.41 -29.62
C VAL A 187 -5.79 -25.67 -29.29
N THR A 188 -6.75 -26.04 -30.14
CA THR A 188 -7.58 -27.24 -29.94
C THR A 188 -6.81 -28.55 -30.17
N ASN A 189 -5.78 -28.55 -31.01
CA ASN A 189 -4.94 -29.73 -31.27
C ASN A 189 -3.96 -30.04 -30.14
N ILE A 190 -3.52 -29.06 -29.35
CA ILE A 190 -2.58 -29.28 -28.23
C ILE A 190 -3.25 -30.03 -27.06
N LEU A 191 -4.55 -29.78 -26.82
CA LEU A 191 -5.36 -30.43 -25.79
C LEU A 191 -5.89 -31.81 -26.21
N LYS A 192 -5.70 -32.20 -27.49
CA LYS A 192 -6.22 -33.44 -28.06
C LYS A 192 -5.14 -34.49 -28.31
N ARG A 193 -3.92 -34.28 -27.81
CA ARG A 193 -2.93 -35.36 -27.78
C ARG A 193 -3.48 -36.50 -26.90
N PRO A 194 -3.70 -37.70 -27.46
CA PRO A 194 -4.00 -38.85 -26.63
C PRO A 194 -2.83 -39.08 -25.68
N ALA A 195 -3.10 -39.51 -24.45
CA ALA A 195 -2.06 -40.06 -23.60
C ALA A 195 -1.41 -41.23 -24.36
N GLU A 196 -0.08 -41.32 -24.35
CA GLU A 196 0.61 -42.48 -24.90
C GLU A 196 0.21 -43.69 -24.04
N ASP A 197 -0.67 -44.54 -24.59
CA ASP A 197 -0.87 -45.91 -24.10
C ASP A 197 0.38 -46.70 -24.49
N ASP A 198 1.37 -46.79 -23.59
CA ASP A 198 2.30 -47.91 -23.59
C ASP A 198 2.97 -48.09 -22.22
N PHE A 199 2.38 -48.95 -21.38
CA PHE A 199 3.08 -49.69 -20.35
C PHE A 199 2.49 -51.11 -20.29
N ASP A 200 2.97 -51.96 -21.19
CA ASP A 200 2.99 -53.42 -20.98
C ASP A 200 4.41 -53.92 -21.28
N VAL A 201 5.13 -54.29 -20.21
CA VAL A 201 6.02 -55.45 -20.00
C VAL A 201 6.55 -55.40 -18.57
#